data_AF-A0A7U9DL23-F1
#
_entry.id   AF-A0A7U9DL23-F1
#
_cell.length_a   1.000
_cell.length_b   1.000
_cell.length_c   1.000
_cell.angle_alpha   90.00
_cell.angle_beta   90.00
_cell.angle_gamma   90.00
#
_symmetry.space_group_name_H-M   'P 1'
#
loop_
_entity.id
_entity.type
_entity.pdbx_description
1 polymer ?
#
loop_
_entity_poly.entity_id
_entity_poly.type
_entity_poly.pdbx_seq_one_letter_code
_entity_poly.pdbx_strand_id
1 'polypeptide(L)'
;MTQFFLMMGEAWESFDMVEQEFLATGETAVVLTQVRARARATGRELSFPILQAITVKDGRITEVRPFYWDTRAIAEVCAVPTPTD
;
A
#
# COMPACT_ATOMS: atom_id res chain seq x y z
N MET A 1 9.68 0.50 -11.24
CA MET A 1 8.26 0.94 -11.23
C MET A 1 7.31 -0.07 -11.86
N THR A 2 7.53 -0.54 -13.09
CA THR A 2 6.62 -1.51 -13.76
C THR A 2 6.33 -2.76 -12.94
N GLN A 3 7.37 -3.42 -12.43
CA GLN A 3 7.22 -4.63 -11.60
C GLN A 3 6.37 -4.37 -10.34
N PHE A 4 6.53 -3.21 -9.71
CA PHE A 4 5.74 -2.85 -8.53
C PHE A 4 4.24 -2.80 -8.86
N PHE A 5 3.85 -2.14 -9.95
CA PHE A 5 2.45 -2.05 -10.34
C PHE A 5 1.85 -3.40 -10.77
N LEU A 6 2.65 -4.26 -11.40
CA LEU A 6 2.25 -5.64 -11.70
C LEU A 6 1.96 -6.42 -10.41
N MET A 7 2.89 -6.40 -9.45
CA MET A 7 2.70 -7.07 -8.15
C MET A 7 1.49 -6.51 -7.38
N MET A 8 1.26 -5.20 -7.44
CA MET A 8 0.09 -4.58 -6.81
C MET A 8 -1.22 -5.06 -7.45
N GLY A 9 -1.28 -5.17 -8.78
CA GLY A 9 -2.45 -5.66 -9.50
C GLY A 9 -2.73 -7.15 -9.26
N GLU A 10 -1.67 -7.95 -9.08
CA GLU A 10 -1.78 -9.37 -8.72
C GLU A 10 -2.28 -9.56 -7.28
N ALA A 11 -1.76 -8.77 -6.33
CA ALA A 11 -2.10 -8.89 -4.92
C ALA A 11 -3.52 -8.39 -4.62
N TRP A 12 -3.93 -7.26 -5.21
CA TRP A 12 -5.15 -6.55 -4.84
C TRP A 12 -6.17 -6.52 -5.96
N GLU A 13 -7.43 -6.82 -5.62
CA GLU A 13 -8.60 -6.58 -6.46
C GLU A 13 -8.95 -5.08 -6.47
N SER A 14 -8.97 -4.48 -5.28
CA SER A 14 -9.08 -3.04 -5.07
C SER A 14 -8.07 -2.57 -4.03
N PHE A 15 -7.59 -1.33 -4.18
CA PHE A 15 -6.65 -0.68 -3.27
C PHE A 15 -6.93 0.82 -3.30
N ASP A 16 -7.85 1.26 -2.45
CA ASP A 16 -8.37 2.61 -2.44
C ASP A 16 -7.67 3.45 -1.37
N MET A 17 -7.12 4.60 -1.79
CA MET A 17 -6.58 5.63 -0.90
C MET A 17 -7.73 6.55 -0.50
N VAL A 18 -8.28 6.40 0.70
CA VAL A 18 -9.56 7.01 1.07
C VAL A 18 -9.37 8.39 1.70
N GLU A 19 -8.47 8.49 2.68
CA GLU A 19 -8.16 9.73 3.39
C GLU A 19 -6.64 9.95 3.35
N GLN A 20 -6.22 11.19 3.12
CA GLN A 20 -4.80 11.55 3.05
C GLN A 20 -4.54 12.80 3.87
N GLU A 21 -3.59 12.70 4.79
CA GLU A 21 -3.08 13.82 5.58
C GLU A 21 -1.63 14.09 5.20
N PHE A 22 -1.36 15.31 4.74
CA PHE A 22 -0.02 15.77 4.37
C PHE A 22 0.66 16.38 5.60
N LEU A 23 1.61 15.65 6.17
CA LEU A 23 2.33 16.06 7.39
C LEU A 23 3.52 16.97 7.08
N ALA A 24 4.11 16.84 5.88
CA ALA A 24 5.16 17.72 5.37
C ALA A 24 5.11 17.80 3.84
N THR A 25 5.41 18.96 3.28
CA THR A 25 5.47 19.20 1.84
C THR A 25 6.72 20.01 1.48
N GLY A 26 7.42 19.64 0.40
CA GLY A 26 8.73 20.18 0.01
C GLY A 26 9.46 19.22 -0.93
N GLU A 27 10.80 19.14 -0.84
CA GLU A 27 11.56 18.12 -1.60
C GLU A 27 11.17 16.69 -1.17
N THR A 28 10.81 16.50 0.09
CA THR A 28 10.19 15.25 0.58
C THR A 28 8.81 15.56 1.13
N ALA A 29 7.80 14.93 0.55
CA ALA A 29 6.45 14.91 1.09
C ALA A 29 6.30 13.74 2.07
N VAL A 30 5.63 13.97 3.19
CA VAL A 30 5.25 12.90 4.14
C VAL A 30 3.74 12.87 4.20
N VAL A 31 3.16 11.72 3.83
CA VAL A 31 1.72 11.55 3.70
C VAL A 31 1.26 10.36 4.52
N LEU A 32 0.31 10.57 5.42
CA LEU A 32 -0.42 9.51 6.09
C LEU A 32 -1.67 9.22 5.27
N THR A 33 -1.78 8.00 4.74
CA THR A 33 -2.91 7.58 3.91
C THR A 33 -3.67 6.46 4.60
N GLN A 34 -5.00 6.58 4.67
CA GLN A 34 -5.87 5.48 5.06
C GLN A 34 -6.26 4.67 3.82
N VAL A 35 -5.97 3.37 3.84
CA VAL A 35 -6.22 2.46 2.73
C VAL A 35 -7.40 1.55 3.04
N ARG A 36 -8.23 1.28 2.04
CA ARG A 36 -9.15 0.14 2.00
C ARG A 36 -8.75 -0.77 0.86
N ALA A 37 -8.50 -2.05 1.14
CA ALA A 37 -8.03 -2.97 0.12
C ALA A 37 -8.75 -4.31 0.19
N ARG A 38 -8.93 -4.95 -0.96
CA ARG A 38 -9.48 -6.30 -1.11
C ARG A 38 -8.46 -7.20 -1.77
N ALA A 39 -8.01 -8.24 -1.07
CA ALA A 39 -7.02 -9.18 -1.60
C ALA A 39 -7.63 -10.01 -2.72
N ARG A 40 -6.97 -10.05 -3.88
CA ARG A 40 -7.49 -10.73 -5.07
C ARG A 40 -7.60 -12.23 -4.87
N ALA A 41 -6.61 -12.84 -4.22
CA ALA A 41 -6.53 -14.29 -4.08
C ALA A 41 -7.57 -14.86 -3.09
N THR A 42 -7.99 -14.07 -2.11
CA THR A 42 -8.84 -14.55 -1.00
C THR A 42 -10.20 -13.85 -0.93
N GLY A 43 -10.36 -12.72 -1.64
CA GLY A 43 -11.55 -11.87 -1.59
C GLY A 43 -11.74 -11.12 -0.26
N ARG A 44 -10.84 -11.30 0.71
CA ARG A 44 -10.92 -10.66 2.04
C ARG A 44 -10.52 -9.20 1.97
N GLU A 45 -11.17 -8.39 2.81
CA GLU A 45 -10.95 -6.96 2.90
C GLU A 45 -10.21 -6.59 4.18
N LEU A 46 -9.39 -5.53 4.12
CA LEU A 46 -8.89 -4.86 5.30
C LEU A 46 -8.75 -3.35 5.08
N SER A 47 -8.83 -2.61 6.19
CA SER A 47 -8.48 -1.18 6.22
C SER A 47 -7.23 -1.00 7.07
N PHE A 48 -6.28 -0.18 6.61
CA PHE A 48 -5.02 0.01 7.31
C PHE A 48 -4.31 1.31 6.91
N PRO A 49 -3.58 1.95 7.85
CA PRO A 49 -2.83 3.14 7.54
C PRO A 49 -1.49 2.81 6.88
N ILE A 50 -1.03 3.69 5.99
CA ILE A 50 0.33 3.72 5.46
C ILE A 50 0.89 5.12 5.62
N LEU A 51 2.09 5.25 6.19
CA LEU A 51 2.86 6.49 6.14
C LEU A 51 3.87 6.40 5.01
N GLN A 52 3.94 7.40 4.14
CA GLN A 52 4.83 7.39 2.99
C GLN A 52 5.70 8.63 2.99
N ALA A 53 7.02 8.45 2.95
CA ALA A 53 7.95 9.50 2.57
C ALA A 53 8.17 9.43 1.04
N ILE A 54 7.94 10.54 0.35
CA ILE A 54 7.99 10.64 -1.12
C ILE A 54 8.95 11.75 -1.49
N THR A 55 10.05 11.43 -2.16
CA THR A 55 11.01 12.44 -2.63
C THR A 55 10.68 12.87 -4.05
N VAL A 56 10.51 14.17 -4.27
CA VAL A 56 10.19 14.77 -5.56
C VAL A 56 11.35 15.66 -6.01
N LYS A 57 11.88 15.41 -7.21
CA LYS A 57 12.91 16.22 -7.86
C LYS A 57 12.49 16.56 -9.28
N ASP A 58 12.63 17.81 -9.69
CA ASP A 58 12.24 18.30 -11.01
C ASP A 58 10.79 17.94 -11.40
N GLY A 59 9.87 18.02 -10.43
CA GLY A 59 8.46 17.69 -10.61
C GLY A 59 8.16 16.19 -10.77
N ARG A 60 9.13 15.31 -10.53
CA ARG A 60 8.99 13.85 -10.65
C ARG A 60 9.27 13.15 -9.33
N ILE A 61 8.47 12.13 -9.04
CA ILE A 61 8.75 11.24 -7.90
C ILE A 61 10.02 10.44 -8.22
N THR A 62 11.00 10.52 -7.32
CA THR A 62 12.29 9.81 -7.43
C THR A 62 12.40 8.66 -6.43
N GLU A 63 11.68 8.75 -5.31
CA GLU A 63 11.67 7.71 -4.29
C GLU A 63 10.33 7.70 -3.53
N VAL A 64 9.90 6.50 -3.13
CA VAL A 64 8.76 6.28 -2.23
C VAL A 64 9.18 5.26 -1.17
N ARG A 65 9.09 5.63 0.10
CA ARG A 65 9.39 4.75 1.25
C ARG A 65 8.14 4.63 2.13
N PRO A 66 7.37 3.53 2.02
CA PRO A 66 6.22 3.29 2.87
C PRO A 66 6.64 2.70 4.22
N PHE A 67 5.89 3.04 5.26
CA PHE A 67 5.90 2.40 6.56
C PHE A 67 4.51 1.80 6.80
N TYR A 68 4.49 0.52 7.15
CA TYR A 68 3.30 -0.25 7.49
C TYR A 68 3.36 -0.59 8.97
N TRP A 69 2.25 -0.39 9.68
CA TRP A 69 2.17 -0.72 11.10
C TRP A 69 2.04 -2.23 11.35
N ASP A 70 1.25 -2.92 10.53
CA ASP A 70 0.98 -4.35 10.70
C ASP A 70 1.07 -5.08 9.35
N THR A 71 2.29 -5.40 8.95
CA THR A 71 2.53 -6.21 7.74
C THR A 71 2.03 -7.64 7.90
N ARG A 72 1.88 -8.13 9.13
CA ARG A 72 1.38 -9.48 9.40
C ARG A 72 -0.10 -9.58 9.07
N ALA A 73 -0.93 -8.64 9.54
CA ALA A 73 -2.35 -8.60 9.21
C ALA A 73 -2.59 -8.53 7.69
N ILE A 74 -1.78 -7.72 6.98
CA ILE A 74 -1.82 -7.64 5.51
C ILE A 74 -1.48 -9.00 4.87
N ALA A 75 -0.38 -9.62 5.29
CA ALA A 75 0.04 -10.93 4.77
C ALA A 75 -1.01 -12.02 5.05
N GLU A 76 -1.60 -12.02 6.24
CA GLU A 76 -2.65 -12.95 6.64
C GLU A 76 -3.90 -12.83 5.76
N VAL A 77 -4.27 -11.63 5.32
CA VAL A 77 -5.40 -11.37 4.40
C VAL A 77 -5.08 -11.86 2.98
N CYS A 78 -3.84 -11.71 2.53
CA CYS A 78 -3.40 -12.14 1.20
C CYS A 78 -3.13 -13.66 1.11
N ALA A 79 -2.79 -14.32 2.22
CA ALA A 79 -2.45 -15.74 2.21
C ALA A 79 -3.68 -16.62 1.90
N VAL A 80 -3.57 -17.46 0.87
CA VAL A 80 -4.54 -18.54 0.62
C VAL A 80 -4.19 -19.70 1.55
N PRO A 81 -5.13 -20.22 2.36
CA PRO A 81 -4.88 -21.43 3.14
C PRO A 81 -4.49 -22.58 2.21
N THR A 82 -3.37 -23.24 2.47
CA THR A 82 -3.06 -24.50 1.80
C THR A 82 -4.14 -25.52 2.21
N PRO A 83 -4.79 -26.22 1.26
CA PRO A 83 -5.73 -27.28 1.62
C PRO A 83 -5.01 -28.30 2.50
N THR A 84 -5.59 -28.63 3.65
CA THR A 84 -5.12 -29.74 4.47
C THR A 84 -5.60 -31.04 3.80
N ASP A 85 -4.67 -31.87 3.33
CA ASP A 85 -4.94 -33.26 2.91
C ASP A 85 -5.40 -34.12 4.09
#